data_AF-A0A9P5GF41-F1
#
_entry.id   AF-A0A9P5GF41-F1
#
_cell.length_a   1.000
_cell.length_b   1.000
_cell.length_c   1.000
_cell.angle_alpha   90.00
_cell.angle_beta   90.00
_cell.angle_gamma   90.00
#
_symmetry.space_group_name_H-M   'P 1'
#
loop_
_entity.id
_entity.type
_entity.pdbx_description
1 polymer ?
#
loop_
_entity_poly.entity_id
_entity_poly.type
_entity_poly.pdbx_seq_one_letter_code
_entity_poly.pdbx_strand_id
1 'polypeptide(L)'
;MMRGRNFVLSHLPQATGLPSPPTGPDEHPPGEWASHLKVLPYECVRDERDISPPFLRFLITLPPCREPMLRDSIPWNAVDLNEEIGKLAEHVEAAYMFMVGRRIELECALCQLGGGVFPYCVVIDYEDGQSECCNCHWECTTDGCWLLGKRGQYFFQSLFYEESL
;
A
#
# COMPACT_ATOMS: atom_id res chain seq x y z
N MET A 1 6.20 -36.81 -24.10
CA MET A 1 7.13 -36.52 -22.99
C MET A 1 7.37 -35.01 -22.97
N MET A 2 6.77 -34.32 -22.00
CA MET A 2 6.88 -32.87 -21.84
C MET A 2 8.31 -32.52 -21.44
N ARG A 3 8.99 -31.68 -22.22
CA ARG A 3 10.29 -31.09 -21.85
C ARG A 3 10.02 -30.04 -20.78
N GLY A 4 10.58 -30.27 -19.59
CA GLY A 4 10.61 -29.28 -18.52
C GLY A 4 11.20 -27.97 -19.02
N ARG A 5 10.41 -26.91 -18.97
CA ARG A 5 10.91 -25.55 -19.10
C ARG A 5 11.61 -25.23 -17.78
N ASN A 6 12.93 -25.17 -17.83
CA ASN A 6 13.73 -24.50 -16.81
C ASN A 6 13.28 -23.04 -16.77
N PHE A 7 12.52 -22.68 -15.74
CA PHE A 7 12.24 -21.28 -15.44
C PHE A 7 13.56 -20.63 -15.07
N VAL A 8 13.99 -19.70 -15.92
CA VAL A 8 15.08 -18.78 -15.62
C VAL A 8 14.67 -18.00 -14.38
N LEU A 9 15.45 -18.11 -13.31
CA LEU A 9 15.38 -17.20 -12.17
C LEU A 9 15.55 -15.77 -12.69
N SER A 10 14.43 -15.07 -12.89
CA SER A 10 14.42 -13.63 -13.06
C SER A 10 15.08 -13.05 -11.82
N HIS A 11 16.22 -12.39 -12.05
CA HIS A 11 17.00 -11.73 -11.00
C HIS A 11 16.16 -10.58 -10.48
N LEU A 12 15.40 -10.82 -9.42
CA LEU A 12 14.93 -9.74 -8.55
C LEU A 12 16.15 -8.91 -8.15
N PRO A 13 16.09 -7.57 -8.20
CA PRO A 13 17.06 -6.76 -7.47
C PRO A 13 16.99 -7.24 -6.01
N GLN A 14 18.06 -7.86 -5.55
CA GLN A 14 18.11 -8.41 -4.22
C GLN A 14 17.98 -7.23 -3.24
N ALA A 15 17.02 -7.30 -2.32
CA ALA A 15 16.80 -6.26 -1.30
C ALA A 15 18.01 -6.06 -0.35
N THR A 16 19.13 -6.78 -0.57
CA THR A 16 20.38 -6.67 0.17
C THR A 16 21.03 -5.28 0.08
N GLY A 17 20.62 -4.45 -0.88
CA GLY A 17 21.06 -3.05 -1.00
C GLY A 17 20.11 -2.02 -0.39
N LEU A 18 18.93 -2.40 0.11
CA LEU A 18 17.96 -1.46 0.66
C LEU A 18 18.22 -1.17 2.14
N PRO A 19 17.92 0.06 2.60
CA PRO A 19 18.04 0.41 4.00
C PRO A 19 16.93 -0.27 4.79
N SER A 20 17.14 -0.40 6.10
CA SER A 20 16.06 -0.81 7.01
C SER A 20 14.84 0.10 6.79
N PRO A 21 13.62 -0.48 6.68
CA PRO A 21 12.43 0.32 6.49
C PRO A 21 12.24 1.28 7.67
N PRO A 22 11.86 2.55 7.41
CA PRO A 22 11.48 3.46 8.47
C PRO A 22 10.34 2.86 9.31
N THR A 23 10.31 3.20 10.59
CA THR A 23 9.28 2.75 11.54
C THR A 23 8.63 3.95 12.21
N GLY A 24 7.38 3.78 12.60
CA GLY A 24 6.61 4.79 13.32
C GLY A 24 5.73 5.67 12.42
N PRO A 25 4.94 6.57 13.02
CA PRO A 25 3.89 7.32 12.32
C PRO A 25 4.37 8.61 11.65
N ASP A 26 5.63 8.98 11.83
CA ASP A 26 6.21 10.22 11.31
C ASP A 26 6.55 10.04 9.83
N GLU A 27 5.94 10.86 8.97
CA GLU A 27 6.08 10.71 7.52
C GLU A 27 7.48 11.05 7.02
N HIS A 28 8.04 10.12 6.26
CA HIS A 28 9.27 10.32 5.50
C HIS A 28 8.95 10.64 4.04
N PRO A 29 9.65 11.61 3.40
CA PRO A 29 9.50 11.84 1.97
C PRO A 29 9.94 10.60 1.17
N PRO A 30 9.46 10.42 -0.08
CA PRO A 30 9.84 9.26 -0.90
C PRO A 30 11.36 9.16 -1.08
N GLY A 31 11.91 7.97 -0.85
CA GLY A 31 13.34 7.71 -0.97
C GLY A 31 13.62 6.36 -1.64
N GLU A 32 14.46 5.54 -1.01
CA GLU A 32 14.99 4.31 -1.62
C GLU A 32 13.93 3.23 -1.77
N TRP A 33 13.03 3.07 -0.77
CA TRP A 33 11.96 2.08 -0.84
C TRP A 33 10.90 2.45 -1.89
N ALA A 34 10.51 3.72 -1.94
CA ALA A 34 9.62 4.23 -2.98
C ALA A 34 10.21 4.06 -4.38
N SER A 35 11.52 4.24 -4.53
CA SER A 35 12.23 4.05 -5.80
C SER A 35 12.30 2.56 -6.18
N HIS A 36 12.53 1.68 -5.21
CA HIS A 36 12.52 0.23 -5.41
C HIS A 36 11.14 -0.29 -5.80
N LEU A 37 10.08 0.15 -5.13
CA LEU A 37 8.73 -0.25 -5.46
C LEU A 37 8.34 0.19 -6.87
N LYS A 38 8.74 1.40 -7.29
CA LYS A 38 8.49 1.92 -8.64
C LYS A 38 9.03 1.07 -9.79
N VAL A 39 10.11 0.30 -9.59
CA VAL A 39 10.60 -0.61 -10.65
C VAL A 39 9.79 -1.91 -10.74
N LEU A 40 8.83 -2.08 -9.82
CA LEU A 40 7.88 -3.16 -9.72
C LEU A 40 8.52 -4.54 -9.91
N PRO A 41 9.43 -4.93 -9.00
CA PRO A 41 10.23 -6.13 -9.19
C PRO A 41 9.42 -7.43 -9.00
N TYR A 42 8.19 -7.38 -8.51
CA TYR A 42 7.45 -8.57 -8.07
C TYR A 42 6.78 -9.33 -9.22
N GLU A 43 7.01 -10.63 -9.29
CA GLU A 43 6.38 -11.51 -10.28
C GLU A 43 4.89 -11.75 -9.99
N CYS A 44 4.45 -11.64 -8.73
CA CYS A 44 3.05 -11.87 -8.34
C CYS A 44 2.05 -10.89 -8.97
N VAL A 45 2.53 -9.75 -9.48
CA VAL A 45 1.72 -8.73 -10.15
C VAL A 45 1.98 -8.65 -11.65
N ARG A 46 2.81 -9.56 -12.19
CA ARG A 46 3.13 -9.62 -13.61
C ARG A 46 2.42 -10.80 -14.27
N ASP A 47 1.73 -10.53 -15.36
CA ASP A 47 1.27 -11.54 -16.30
C ASP A 47 2.06 -11.38 -17.61
N GLU A 48 3.01 -12.29 -17.83
CA GLU A 48 4.04 -12.23 -18.87
C GLU A 48 4.86 -10.93 -18.88
N ARG A 49 4.34 -9.87 -19.52
CA ARG A 49 4.97 -8.55 -19.64
C ARG A 49 4.07 -7.41 -19.15
N ASP A 50 2.83 -7.69 -18.78
CA ASP A 50 1.87 -6.69 -18.34
C ASP A 50 1.67 -6.75 -16.83
N ILE A 51 1.20 -5.66 -16.25
CA ILE A 51 0.83 -5.58 -14.84
C ILE A 51 -0.60 -6.04 -14.74
N SER A 52 -0.83 -7.20 -14.13
CA SER A 52 -2.13 -7.86 -14.15
C SER A 52 -3.22 -7.08 -13.40
N PRO A 53 -2.99 -6.59 -12.16
CA PRO A 53 -4.05 -5.94 -11.40
C PRO A 53 -4.41 -4.56 -11.97
N PRO A 54 -5.67 -4.32 -12.36
CA PRO A 54 -6.10 -3.01 -12.87
C PRO A 54 -5.92 -1.88 -11.85
N PHE A 55 -6.09 -2.19 -10.56
CA PHE A 55 -5.91 -1.23 -9.48
C PHE A 55 -4.45 -0.81 -9.34
N LEU A 56 -3.51 -1.76 -9.29
CA LEU A 56 -2.08 -1.45 -9.33
C LEU A 56 -1.68 -0.60 -10.55
N ARG A 57 -2.22 -0.91 -11.75
CA ARG A 57 -1.99 -0.10 -12.96
C ARG A 57 -2.43 1.36 -12.79
N PHE A 58 -3.46 1.63 -12.01
CA PHE A 58 -3.83 3.00 -11.64
C PHE A 58 -2.86 3.58 -10.61
N LEU A 59 -2.56 2.85 -9.53
CA LEU A 59 -1.67 3.31 -8.46
C LEU A 59 -0.29 3.76 -8.97
N ILE A 60 0.30 3.03 -9.92
CA ILE A 60 1.62 3.38 -10.47
C ILE A 60 1.65 4.69 -11.26
N THR A 61 0.49 5.21 -11.66
CA THR A 61 0.39 6.51 -12.36
C THR A 61 0.42 7.69 -11.39
N LEU A 62 0.20 7.44 -10.10
CA LEU A 62 0.16 8.46 -9.06
C LEU A 62 1.58 8.77 -8.55
N PRO A 63 1.91 10.05 -8.29
CA PRO A 63 3.19 10.41 -7.72
C PRO A 63 3.27 9.92 -6.26
N PRO A 64 4.40 9.32 -5.82
CA PRO A 64 4.56 8.98 -4.41
C PRO A 64 4.68 10.25 -3.57
N CYS A 65 3.99 10.24 -2.44
CA CYS A 65 3.98 11.33 -1.47
C CYS A 65 4.86 11.01 -0.26
N ARG A 66 5.10 9.73 0.01
CA ARG A 66 5.89 9.26 1.17
C ARG A 66 6.64 7.96 0.92
N GLU A 67 7.59 7.69 1.80
CA GLU A 67 8.28 6.40 1.92
C GLU A 67 7.32 5.34 2.52
N PRO A 68 7.37 4.06 2.12
CA PRO A 68 6.78 2.97 2.88
C PRO A 68 7.38 2.89 4.29
N MET A 69 6.53 2.79 5.31
CA MET A 69 6.93 2.76 6.71
C MET A 69 6.21 1.62 7.43
N LEU A 70 6.84 1.08 8.47
CA LEU A 70 6.28 0.02 9.28
C LEU A 70 5.81 0.51 10.64
N ARG A 71 4.85 -0.19 11.24
CA ARG A 71 4.57 -0.05 12.67
C ARG A 71 5.82 -0.41 13.49
N ASP A 72 6.00 0.26 14.63
CA ASP A 72 7.10 -0.03 15.57
C ASP A 72 7.08 -1.48 16.09
N SER A 73 5.90 -2.12 16.09
CA SER A 73 5.73 -3.51 16.51
C SER A 73 6.19 -4.55 15.48
N ILE A 74 6.57 -4.14 14.27
CA ILE A 74 6.97 -5.02 13.18
C ILE A 74 8.51 -5.01 13.07
N PRO A 75 9.20 -6.07 13.50
CA PRO A 75 10.67 -6.10 13.57
C PRO A 75 11.32 -6.51 12.23
N TRP A 76 10.68 -6.19 11.10
CA TRP A 76 11.15 -6.61 9.79
C TRP A 76 12.32 -5.76 9.30
N ASN A 77 13.33 -6.44 8.77
CA ASN A 77 14.41 -5.81 8.04
C ASN A 77 14.03 -5.63 6.56
N ALA A 78 14.98 -5.16 5.75
CA ALA A 78 14.73 -4.90 4.33
C ALA A 78 14.43 -6.16 3.50
N VAL A 79 15.07 -7.29 3.83
CA VAL A 79 14.79 -8.56 3.18
C VAL A 79 13.38 -9.03 3.54
N ASP A 80 13.05 -9.02 4.83
CA ASP A 80 11.74 -9.45 5.32
C ASP A 80 10.62 -8.64 4.66
N LEU A 81 10.70 -7.30 4.68
CA LEU A 81 9.68 -6.44 4.07
C LEU A 81 9.54 -6.71 2.57
N ASN A 82 10.66 -6.80 1.84
CA ASN A 82 10.60 -7.03 0.40
C ASN A 82 10.01 -8.39 0.05
N GLU A 83 10.32 -9.43 0.83
CA GLU A 83 9.73 -10.75 0.68
C GLU A 83 8.23 -10.71 0.97
N GLU A 84 7.81 -10.10 2.08
CA GLU A 84 6.39 -9.98 2.46
C GLU A 84 5.59 -9.22 1.42
N ILE A 85 6.10 -8.10 0.89
CA ILE A 85 5.46 -7.37 -0.21
C ILE A 85 5.30 -8.27 -1.44
N GLY A 86 6.30 -9.07 -1.78
CA GLY A 86 6.31 -9.91 -2.96
C GLY A 86 5.43 -11.17 -2.89
N LYS A 87 4.82 -11.49 -1.74
CA LYS A 87 4.02 -12.72 -1.58
C LYS A 87 2.69 -12.68 -2.31
N LEU A 88 2.00 -11.54 -2.28
CA LEU A 88 0.64 -11.37 -2.78
C LEU A 88 0.51 -10.06 -3.56
N ALA A 89 -0.39 -10.03 -4.54
CA ALA A 89 -0.65 -8.81 -5.32
C ALA A 89 -1.21 -7.69 -4.44
N GLU A 90 -2.07 -8.05 -3.49
CA GLU A 90 -2.70 -7.16 -2.51
C GLU A 90 -1.65 -6.50 -1.59
N HIS A 91 -0.55 -7.19 -1.27
CA HIS A 91 0.53 -6.60 -0.49
C HIS A 91 1.30 -5.54 -1.30
N VAL A 92 1.54 -5.82 -2.59
CA VAL A 92 2.14 -4.85 -3.53
C VAL A 92 1.23 -3.63 -3.66
N GLU A 93 -0.06 -3.85 -3.91
CA GLU A 93 -1.06 -2.79 -4.00
C GLU A 93 -1.12 -1.98 -2.70
N ALA A 94 -1.15 -2.62 -1.53
CA ALA A 94 -1.18 -1.95 -0.24
C ALA A 94 0.06 -1.09 0.00
N ALA A 95 1.26 -1.56 -0.38
CA ALA A 95 2.48 -0.77 -0.33
C ALA A 95 2.42 0.47 -1.22
N TYR A 96 1.88 0.33 -2.43
CA TYR A 96 1.64 1.46 -3.32
C TYR A 96 0.58 2.42 -2.78
N MET A 97 -0.53 1.90 -2.26
CA MET A 97 -1.59 2.70 -1.63
C MET A 97 -1.00 3.56 -0.51
N PHE A 98 -0.15 2.97 0.33
CA PHE A 98 0.54 3.70 1.38
C PHE A 98 1.42 4.82 0.81
N MET A 99 2.17 4.57 -0.26
CA MET A 99 3.04 5.60 -0.86
C MET A 99 2.28 6.77 -1.49
N VAL A 100 1.19 6.50 -2.20
CA VAL A 100 0.57 7.47 -3.12
C VAL A 100 -0.76 8.04 -2.62
N GLY A 101 -1.40 7.38 -1.64
CA GLY A 101 -2.74 7.74 -1.21
C GLY A 101 -2.80 8.98 -0.32
N ARG A 102 -3.92 9.12 0.39
CA ARG A 102 -4.14 10.14 1.40
C ARG A 102 -4.24 9.50 2.78
N ARG A 103 -3.49 10.03 3.74
CA ARG A 103 -3.61 9.63 5.16
C ARG A 103 -4.98 10.02 5.69
N ILE A 104 -5.60 9.12 6.47
CA ILE A 104 -6.84 9.40 7.17
C ILE A 104 -6.55 9.69 8.64
N GLU A 105 -7.10 10.78 9.17
CA GLU A 105 -6.94 11.17 10.57
C GLU A 105 -7.63 10.18 11.52
N LEU A 106 -8.82 9.70 11.14
CA LEU A 106 -9.60 8.76 11.91
C LEU A 106 -9.43 7.33 11.38
N GLU A 107 -8.56 6.57 12.03
CA GLU A 107 -8.23 5.21 11.62
C GLU A 107 -9.40 4.24 11.66
N CYS A 108 -9.37 3.23 10.78
CA CYS A 108 -10.36 2.15 10.79
C CYS A 108 -10.21 1.26 12.05
N ALA A 109 -11.21 0.41 12.36
CA ALA A 109 -11.23 -0.38 13.59
C ALA A 109 -10.07 -1.39 13.61
N LEU A 110 -9.74 -1.97 12.46
CA LEU A 110 -8.58 -2.85 12.32
C LEU A 110 -7.26 -2.10 12.55
N CYS A 111 -7.08 -0.91 11.95
CA CYS A 111 -5.90 -0.06 12.16
C CYS A 111 -5.71 0.30 13.65
N GLN A 112 -6.80 0.69 14.35
CA GLN A 112 -6.77 1.05 15.77
C GLN A 112 -6.37 -0.11 16.68
N LEU A 113 -6.68 -1.34 16.28
CA LEU A 113 -6.27 -2.56 16.99
C LEU A 113 -4.86 -3.04 16.61
N GLY A 114 -4.12 -2.25 15.81
CA GLY A 114 -2.77 -2.58 15.38
C GLY A 114 -2.69 -3.53 14.19
N GLY A 115 -3.78 -3.72 13.44
CA GLY A 115 -3.79 -4.55 12.24
C GLY A 115 -3.08 -3.90 11.05
N GLY A 116 -2.59 -4.75 10.15
CA GLY A 116 -1.75 -4.37 9.01
C GLY A 116 -0.35 -3.92 9.41
N VAL A 117 0.51 -3.77 8.41
CA VAL A 117 1.94 -3.50 8.60
C VAL A 117 2.27 -2.01 8.69
N PHE A 118 1.42 -1.16 8.12
CA PHE A 118 1.67 0.27 8.02
C PHE A 118 1.23 1.01 9.29
N PRO A 119 1.93 2.08 9.70
CA PRO A 119 1.71 2.76 10.96
C PRO A 119 0.33 3.42 11.08
N TYR A 120 -0.32 3.73 9.97
CA TYR A 120 -1.63 4.38 9.96
C TYR A 120 -2.42 4.06 8.69
N CYS A 121 -3.71 4.41 8.74
CA CYS A 121 -4.65 4.18 7.66
C CYS A 121 -4.47 5.18 6.49
N VAL A 122 -4.42 4.64 5.28
CA VAL A 122 -4.25 5.39 4.02
C VAL A 122 -5.23 4.87 3.00
N VAL A 123 -5.92 5.75 2.29
CA VAL A 123 -6.89 5.38 1.26
C VAL A 123 -6.53 5.99 -0.08
N ILE A 124 -7.13 5.46 -1.13
CA ILE A 124 -7.08 6.00 -2.48
C ILE A 124 -8.45 6.56 -2.82
N ASP A 125 -8.48 7.83 -3.20
CA ASP A 125 -9.68 8.50 -3.67
C ASP A 125 -9.91 8.13 -5.15
N TYR A 126 -11.13 7.73 -5.49
CA TYR A 126 -11.62 7.44 -6.84
C TYR A 126 -12.80 8.36 -7.18
N GLU A 127 -13.16 8.43 -8.46
CA GLU A 127 -14.35 9.20 -8.90
C GLU A 127 -15.64 8.76 -8.19
N ASP A 128 -15.79 7.46 -7.91
CA ASP A 128 -16.99 6.87 -7.31
C ASP A 128 -16.92 6.66 -5.78
N GLY A 129 -15.83 7.05 -5.11
CA GLY A 129 -15.66 6.87 -3.67
C GLY A 129 -14.23 6.61 -3.22
N GLN A 130 -14.06 5.97 -2.07
CA GLN A 130 -12.75 5.63 -1.50
C GLN A 130 -12.52 4.13 -1.50
N SER A 131 -11.27 3.72 -1.68
CA SER A 131 -10.85 2.34 -1.40
C SER A 131 -11.00 2.00 0.09
N GLU A 132 -10.90 0.72 0.43
CA GLU A 132 -10.48 0.33 1.77
C GLU A 132 -9.09 0.90 2.09
N CYS A 133 -8.68 0.91 3.37
CA CYS A 133 -7.37 1.40 3.71
C CYS A 133 -6.26 0.40 3.35
N CYS A 134 -5.03 0.87 3.17
CA CYS A 134 -3.87 0.05 2.83
C CYS A 134 -3.64 -1.12 3.81
N ASN A 135 -3.91 -0.94 5.11
CA ASN A 135 -3.76 -2.00 6.11
C ASN A 135 -4.85 -3.08 5.99
N CYS A 136 -6.09 -2.69 5.73
CA CYS A 136 -7.17 -3.64 5.46
C CYS A 136 -6.94 -4.39 4.14
N HIS A 137 -6.45 -3.67 3.13
CA HIS A 137 -6.06 -4.25 1.85
C HIS A 137 -4.92 -5.26 2.02
N TRP A 138 -3.90 -4.92 2.82
CA TRP A 138 -2.79 -5.81 3.17
C TRP A 138 -3.27 -7.11 3.84
N GLU A 139 -4.17 -7.00 4.82
CA GLU A 139 -4.74 -8.16 5.53
C GLU A 139 -5.76 -8.95 4.68
N CYS A 140 -5.99 -8.54 3.43
CA CYS A 140 -7.00 -9.10 2.54
C CYS A 140 -8.39 -9.16 3.19
N THR A 141 -8.74 -8.15 4.00
CA THR A 141 -10.00 -8.10 4.73
C THR A 141 -10.66 -6.74 4.62
N THR A 142 -11.94 -6.76 4.24
CA THR A 142 -12.80 -5.57 4.28
C THR A 142 -13.61 -5.50 5.58
N ASP A 143 -13.65 -6.60 6.33
CA ASP A 143 -14.34 -6.70 7.61
C ASP A 143 -13.61 -5.83 8.64
N GLY A 144 -14.24 -4.72 9.02
CA GLY A 144 -13.69 -3.73 9.94
C GLY A 144 -13.11 -2.48 9.28
N CYS A 145 -13.06 -2.40 7.94
CA CYS A 145 -12.76 -1.17 7.23
C CYS A 145 -14.01 -0.28 7.12
N TRP A 146 -14.37 0.41 8.20
CA TRP A 146 -15.53 1.32 8.21
C TRP A 146 -15.32 2.62 7.41
N LEU A 147 -14.12 2.82 6.85
CA LEU A 147 -13.85 3.85 5.84
C LEU A 147 -14.51 3.54 4.50
N LEU A 148 -14.95 2.30 4.28
CA LEU A 148 -15.82 1.95 3.16
C LEU A 148 -17.18 2.61 3.39
N GLY A 149 -17.30 3.86 2.92
CA GLY A 149 -18.58 4.48 2.65
C GLY A 149 -19.32 3.56 1.69
N LYS A 150 -20.22 2.72 2.21
CA LYS A 150 -21.34 2.22 1.43
C LYS A 150 -21.87 3.42 0.64
N ARG A 151 -21.98 3.32 -0.68
CA ARG A 151 -22.62 4.35 -1.55
C ARG A 151 -23.60 5.22 -0.75
N GLY A 152 -23.21 6.46 -0.46
CA GLY A 152 -24.06 7.44 0.24
C GLY A 152 -23.50 7.96 1.56
N GLN A 153 -23.28 9.28 1.59
CA GLN A 153 -23.23 10.15 2.78
C GLN A 153 -22.00 10.06 3.69
N TYR A 154 -20.89 10.60 3.21
CA TYR A 154 -20.17 11.60 4.00
C TYR A 154 -20.28 12.92 3.21
N PHE A 155 -21.42 13.61 3.23
CA PHE A 155 -21.67 14.76 4.13
C PHE A 155 -20.55 15.00 5.15
N PHE A 156 -19.33 15.27 4.65
CA PHE A 156 -18.40 16.10 5.40
C PHE A 156 -19.05 17.47 5.46
N GLN A 157 -19.65 17.74 6.62
CA GLN A 157 -20.12 19.04 7.00
C GLN A 157 -19.10 20.10 6.59
N SER A 158 -19.55 20.95 5.70
CA SER A 158 -19.33 22.39 5.72
C SER A 158 -19.64 22.98 7.10
N LEU A 159 -18.86 22.60 8.12
CA LEU A 159 -18.90 23.21 9.45
C LEU A 159 -17.47 23.39 9.91
N PHE A 160 -16.71 24.24 9.23
CA PHE A 160 -15.70 25.10 9.88
C PHE A 160 -15.25 26.28 9.00
N TYR A 161 -15.94 26.58 7.90
CA TYR A 161 -15.83 27.88 7.23
C TYR A 161 -17.21 28.30 6.71
N GLU A 162 -17.59 29.54 7.06
CA GLU A 162 -18.81 30.28 6.69
C GLU A 162 -20.08 30.01 7.53
N GLU A 163 -20.17 30.71 8.68
CA GLU A 163 -21.01 31.92 8.80
C GLU A 163 -20.29 32.85 9.82
N SER A 164 -19.66 33.95 9.41
CA SER A 164 -20.20 35.23 8.93
C SER A 164 -20.50 36.23 10.05
N LEU A 165 -19.88 37.40 9.91
CA LEU A 165 -20.18 38.75 10.46
C LEU A 165 -19.52 39.18 11.77
#